data_AF-A0A1X7IP16-F1
#
_entry.id   AF-A0A1X7IP16-F1
#
_cell.length_a   1.000
_cell.length_b   1.000
_cell.length_c   1.000
_cell.angle_alpha   90.00
_cell.angle_beta   90.00
_cell.angle_gamma   90.00
#
_symmetry.space_group_name_H-M   'P 1'
#
loop_
_entity.id
_entity.type
_entity.pdbx_description
1 polymer ?
#
loop_
_entity_poly.entity_id
_entity_poly.type
_entity_poly.pdbx_seq_one_letter_code
_entity_poly.pdbx_strand_id
1 'polypeptide(L)'
;MGLSRGNGNRFSANIWPGFVDAMTALLMVMMFVLTIFLLVQSVLREQITTQDSELDQLGRQVAELTDALSTSQARADSLDRDLSAERARLRQSEQAVASARAELDAQAETARLAAARREALEALVADLRQKSSETQEKLDATEAARLADAAAVAALRERLAKSETELDAATLELEAARKKAEETLTLLAAAEVARKELGEQVATQASEAEKQAGLLNLARQKLSEQEALSVEDRRRMEALNRQVAQLNEQLGSLRAVLEATGEERREADLRAGDLGRQLNVALLRAAEEERKRRALEEEARTKAEEEAKDLARYRSEFFGRLSQILAGREGVQVVGDRFVFSSEVLFAPGEATLSPDGRTQVTRVAEMLRQIANEIPTEIDWMIRVDGHTDNVPLSGLGRYRDNWELSQARALAVVRYLVDDLGFPANRLAPAGFADTRPVAQGDTAEARAQNRRIELKLTER
;
A
#
# COMPACT_ATOMS: atom_id res chain seq x y z
N MET A 1 -38.39 -77.52 -150.99
CA MET A 1 -38.17 -76.27 -151.74
C MET A 1 -38.29 -75.13 -150.74
N GLY A 2 -37.38 -74.17 -150.56
CA GLY A 2 -36.10 -73.88 -151.17
C GLY A 2 -35.56 -72.55 -150.59
N LEU A 3 -34.23 -72.47 -150.45
CA LEU A 3 -33.34 -71.29 -150.59
C LEU A 3 -33.56 -70.06 -149.67
N SER A 4 -32.62 -69.68 -148.78
CA SER A 4 -31.26 -69.10 -148.96
C SER A 4 -31.20 -67.55 -149.00
N ARG A 5 -30.18 -67.02 -148.27
CA ARG A 5 -29.48 -65.71 -148.35
C ARG A 5 -30.20 -64.53 -147.68
N GLY A 6 -29.63 -63.91 -146.64
CA GLY A 6 -28.39 -63.11 -146.57
C GLY A 6 -28.83 -61.70 -146.14
N ASN A 7 -28.16 -60.80 -145.43
CA ASN A 7 -26.78 -60.52 -145.05
C ASN A 7 -26.85 -59.32 -144.06
N GLY A 8 -25.81 -59.02 -143.28
CA GLY A 8 -25.59 -57.65 -142.77
C GLY A 8 -25.52 -57.47 -141.26
N ASN A 9 -24.34 -57.75 -140.71
CA ASN A 9 -23.90 -57.32 -139.38
C ASN A 9 -23.72 -55.79 -139.33
N ARG A 10 -24.28 -55.11 -138.32
CA ARG A 10 -23.80 -53.78 -137.86
C ARG A 10 -23.73 -53.76 -136.34
N PHE A 11 -22.48 -53.82 -135.88
CA PHE A 11 -22.05 -53.58 -134.51
C PHE A 11 -22.35 -52.13 -134.13
N SER A 12 -23.25 -51.90 -133.18
CA SER A 12 -23.38 -50.62 -132.47
C SER A 12 -22.70 -50.78 -131.11
N ALA A 13 -21.46 -50.29 -130.99
CA ALA A 13 -20.80 -50.17 -129.70
C ALA A 13 -21.47 -49.04 -128.91
N ASN A 14 -22.26 -49.39 -127.91
CA ASN A 14 -22.73 -48.46 -126.88
C ASN A 14 -21.56 -48.12 -125.94
N ILE A 15 -20.78 -47.09 -126.26
CA ILE A 15 -19.67 -46.57 -125.42
C ILE A 15 -20.20 -45.58 -124.34
N TRP A 16 -21.50 -45.30 -124.33
CA TRP A 16 -22.14 -44.32 -123.44
C TRP A 16 -22.39 -44.70 -121.95
N PRO A 17 -22.23 -45.95 -121.45
CA PRO A 17 -22.44 -46.22 -120.02
C PRO A 17 -21.22 -45.99 -119.11
N GLY A 18 -19.98 -46.21 -119.58
CA GLY A 18 -18.79 -46.26 -118.71
C GLY A 18 -18.19 -44.91 -118.32
N PHE A 19 -18.33 -43.88 -119.16
CA PHE A 19 -17.84 -42.53 -118.84
C PHE A 19 -18.73 -41.83 -117.80
N VAL A 20 -20.05 -42.06 -117.88
CA VAL A 20 -21.01 -41.57 -116.88
C VAL A 20 -20.74 -42.24 -115.54
N ASP A 21 -20.45 -43.55 -115.51
CA ASP A 21 -20.14 -44.29 -114.28
C ASP A 21 -18.82 -43.85 -113.62
N ALA A 22 -17.77 -43.60 -114.41
CA ALA A 22 -16.50 -43.04 -113.92
C ALA A 22 -16.65 -41.60 -113.39
N MET A 23 -17.49 -40.78 -114.04
CA MET A 23 -17.81 -39.43 -113.56
C MET A 23 -18.66 -39.45 -112.29
N THR A 24 -19.64 -40.35 -112.17
CA THR A 24 -20.44 -40.50 -110.95
C THR A 24 -19.62 -41.09 -109.81
N ALA A 25 -18.69 -42.01 -110.08
CA ALA A 25 -17.76 -42.53 -109.10
C ALA A 25 -16.80 -41.44 -108.60
N LEU A 26 -16.25 -40.59 -109.49
CA LEU A 26 -15.40 -39.46 -109.12
C LEU A 26 -16.18 -38.40 -108.33
N LEU A 27 -17.45 -38.14 -108.69
CA LEU A 27 -18.36 -37.28 -107.91
C LEU A 27 -18.68 -37.85 -106.53
N MET A 28 -18.92 -39.15 -106.40
CA MET A 28 -19.17 -39.81 -105.10
C MET A 28 -17.94 -39.78 -104.20
N VAL A 29 -16.74 -40.05 -104.74
CA VAL A 29 -15.47 -39.94 -103.99
C VAL A 29 -15.21 -38.51 -103.57
N MET A 30 -15.44 -37.52 -104.45
CA MET A 30 -15.28 -36.11 -104.11
C MET A 30 -16.29 -35.66 -103.06
N MET A 31 -17.57 -36.08 -103.15
CA MET A 31 -18.54 -35.85 -102.10
C MET A 31 -18.10 -36.47 -100.78
N PHE A 32 -17.64 -37.73 -100.78
CA PHE A 32 -17.19 -38.43 -99.58
C PHE A 32 -15.99 -37.74 -98.89
N VAL A 33 -15.00 -37.30 -99.67
CA VAL A 33 -13.87 -36.52 -99.14
C VAL A 33 -14.33 -35.17 -98.59
N LEU A 34 -15.27 -34.50 -99.27
CA LEU A 34 -15.89 -33.26 -98.76
C LEU A 34 -16.69 -33.50 -97.48
N THR A 35 -17.46 -34.59 -97.35
CA THR A 35 -18.18 -34.90 -96.10
C THR A 35 -17.24 -35.22 -94.96
N ILE A 36 -16.18 -36.00 -95.20
CA ILE A 36 -15.16 -36.27 -94.17
C ILE A 36 -14.49 -34.96 -93.76
N PHE A 37 -14.10 -34.12 -94.73
CA PHE A 37 -13.49 -32.84 -94.46
C PHE A 37 -14.41 -31.93 -93.64
N LEU A 38 -15.70 -31.84 -94.00
CA LEU A 38 -16.70 -31.09 -93.24
C LEU A 38 -16.91 -31.65 -91.84
N LEU A 39 -16.86 -32.98 -91.67
CA LEU A 39 -17.02 -33.64 -90.38
C LEU A 39 -15.80 -33.43 -89.48
N VAL A 40 -14.59 -33.53 -90.03
CA VAL A 40 -13.34 -33.20 -89.34
C VAL A 40 -13.30 -31.70 -88.99
N GLN A 41 -13.71 -30.82 -89.91
CA GLN A 41 -13.84 -29.38 -89.63
C GLN A 41 -14.89 -29.09 -88.57
N SER A 42 -16.00 -29.83 -88.52
CA SER A 42 -17.03 -29.70 -87.50
C SER A 42 -16.50 -30.11 -86.13
N VAL A 43 -15.81 -31.25 -86.03
CA VAL A 43 -15.21 -31.73 -84.78
C VAL A 43 -14.11 -30.78 -84.30
N LEU A 44 -13.24 -30.31 -85.20
CA LEU A 44 -12.20 -29.32 -84.86
C LEU A 44 -12.80 -27.98 -84.41
N ARG A 45 -13.88 -27.52 -85.05
CA ARG A 45 -14.60 -26.30 -84.65
C ARG A 45 -15.24 -26.47 -83.28
N GLU A 46 -15.87 -27.60 -83.02
CA GLU A 46 -16.44 -27.93 -81.71
C GLU A 46 -15.36 -27.96 -80.62
N GLN A 47 -14.23 -28.64 -80.88
CA GLN A 47 -13.08 -28.69 -79.97
C GLN A 47 -12.51 -27.31 -79.67
N ILE A 48 -12.27 -26.48 -80.69
CA ILE A 48 -11.78 -25.10 -80.50
C ILE A 48 -12.79 -24.26 -79.71
N THR A 49 -14.10 -24.39 -80.01
CA THR A 49 -15.15 -23.65 -79.28
C THR A 49 -15.21 -24.07 -77.80
N THR A 50 -15.09 -25.36 -77.49
CA THR A 50 -15.00 -25.84 -76.10
C THR A 50 -13.72 -25.35 -75.41
N GLN A 51 -12.56 -25.40 -76.08
CA GLN A 51 -11.30 -24.91 -75.53
C GLN A 51 -11.34 -23.40 -75.27
N ASP A 52 -11.91 -22.61 -76.17
CA ASP A 52 -12.11 -21.17 -75.98
C ASP A 52 -13.00 -20.90 -74.76
N SER A 53 -14.06 -21.70 -74.57
CA SER A 53 -14.93 -21.57 -73.40
C SER A 53 -14.24 -21.94 -72.08
N GLU A 54 -13.39 -22.96 -72.08
CA GLU A 54 -12.58 -23.35 -70.91
C GLU A 54 -11.54 -22.27 -70.59
N LEU A 55 -10.87 -21.71 -71.60
CA LEU A 55 -9.92 -20.60 -71.45
C LEU A 55 -10.60 -19.34 -70.92
N ASP A 56 -11.81 -19.01 -71.39
CA ASP A 56 -12.60 -17.91 -70.85
C ASP A 56 -12.98 -18.14 -69.38
N GLN A 57 -13.37 -19.36 -69.03
CA GLN A 57 -13.69 -19.73 -67.65
C GLN A 57 -12.47 -19.64 -66.74
N LEU A 58 -11.31 -20.17 -67.18
CA LEU A 58 -10.03 -20.05 -66.49
C LEU A 58 -9.61 -18.58 -66.34
N GLY A 59 -9.79 -17.77 -67.39
CA GLY A 59 -9.52 -16.33 -67.35
C GLY A 59 -10.35 -15.59 -66.30
N ARG A 60 -11.65 -15.93 -66.18
CA ARG A 60 -12.51 -15.39 -65.13
C ARG A 60 -12.09 -15.84 -63.73
N GLN A 61 -11.75 -17.13 -63.56
CA GLN A 61 -11.27 -17.65 -62.28
C GLN A 61 -9.96 -16.98 -61.84
N VAL A 62 -9.01 -16.76 -62.76
CA VAL A 62 -7.76 -16.04 -62.45
C VAL A 62 -8.06 -14.58 -62.08
N ALA A 63 -8.99 -13.92 -62.76
CA ALA A 63 -9.41 -12.55 -62.41
C ALA A 63 -10.04 -12.49 -61.01
N GLU A 64 -10.94 -13.41 -60.68
CA GLU A 64 -11.56 -13.52 -59.35
C GLU A 64 -10.54 -13.81 -58.25
N LEU A 65 -9.59 -14.73 -58.49
CA LEU A 65 -8.52 -15.02 -57.53
C LEU A 65 -7.58 -13.82 -57.34
N THR A 66 -7.31 -13.06 -58.40
CA THR A 66 -6.48 -11.85 -58.33
C THR A 66 -7.19 -10.76 -57.52
N ASP A 67 -8.50 -10.57 -57.72
CA ASP A 67 -9.30 -9.62 -56.96
C ASP A 67 -9.39 -10.00 -55.46
N ALA A 68 -9.64 -11.29 -55.18
CA ALA A 68 -9.65 -11.83 -53.83
C ALA A 68 -8.29 -11.67 -53.13
N LEU A 69 -7.19 -11.93 -53.84
CA LEU A 69 -5.84 -11.74 -53.32
C LEU A 69 -5.56 -10.26 -53.01
N SER A 70 -5.93 -9.35 -53.92
CA SER A 70 -5.75 -7.91 -53.72
C SER A 70 -6.54 -7.39 -52.51
N THR A 71 -7.78 -7.88 -52.34
CA THR A 71 -8.62 -7.57 -51.17
C THR A 71 -8.01 -8.13 -49.89
N SER A 72 -7.48 -9.35 -49.93
CA SER A 72 -6.79 -9.95 -48.78
C SER A 72 -5.53 -9.19 -48.40
N GLN A 73 -4.74 -8.72 -49.38
CA GLN A 73 -3.56 -7.89 -49.14
C GLN A 73 -3.96 -6.55 -48.52
N ALA A 74 -4.99 -5.88 -49.04
CA ALA A 74 -5.49 -4.63 -48.47
C ALA A 74 -5.99 -4.77 -47.03
N ARG A 75 -6.63 -5.91 -46.69
CA ARG A 75 -7.02 -6.24 -45.32
C ARG A 75 -5.82 -6.51 -44.41
N ALA A 76 -4.79 -7.19 -44.91
CA ALA A 76 -3.56 -7.40 -44.15
C ALA A 76 -2.88 -6.05 -43.82
N ASP A 77 -2.81 -5.15 -44.80
CA ASP A 77 -2.23 -3.81 -44.62
C ASP A 77 -3.07 -2.92 -43.68
N SER A 78 -4.39 -3.09 -43.65
CA SER A 78 -5.23 -2.39 -42.66
C SER A 78 -5.00 -2.94 -41.25
N LEU A 79 -4.96 -4.27 -41.10
CA LEU A 79 -4.72 -4.91 -39.80
C LEU A 79 -3.34 -4.56 -39.24
N ASP A 80 -2.30 -4.48 -40.08
CA ASP A 80 -0.96 -4.10 -39.64
C ASP A 80 -0.93 -2.63 -39.16
N ARG A 81 -1.64 -1.74 -39.87
CA ARG A 81 -1.81 -0.35 -39.42
C ARG A 81 -2.55 -0.25 -38.10
N ASP A 82 -3.66 -0.98 -37.93
CA ASP A 82 -4.43 -1.00 -36.68
C ASP A 82 -3.60 -1.57 -35.52
N LEU A 83 -2.86 -2.66 -35.75
CA LEU A 83 -1.97 -3.26 -34.77
C LEU A 83 -0.84 -2.28 -34.37
N SER A 84 -0.29 -1.54 -35.34
CA SER A 84 0.73 -0.52 -35.06
C SER A 84 0.17 0.63 -34.21
N ALA A 85 -1.08 1.05 -34.48
CA ALA A 85 -1.76 2.09 -33.73
C ALA A 85 -2.09 1.65 -32.31
N GLU A 86 -2.58 0.42 -32.12
CA GLU A 86 -2.85 -0.13 -30.79
C GLU A 86 -1.56 -0.35 -29.99
N ARG A 87 -0.48 -0.79 -30.62
CA ARG A 87 0.85 -0.85 -29.97
C ARG A 87 1.33 0.52 -29.52
N ALA A 88 1.08 1.58 -30.31
CA ALA A 88 1.41 2.94 -29.92
C ALA A 88 0.56 3.43 -28.73
N ARG A 89 -0.75 3.16 -28.76
CA ARG A 89 -1.67 3.47 -27.64
C ARG A 89 -1.28 2.74 -26.36
N LEU A 90 -0.93 1.46 -26.46
CA LEU A 90 -0.48 0.67 -25.31
C LEU A 90 0.79 1.28 -24.69
N ARG A 91 1.81 1.57 -25.50
CA ARG A 91 3.04 2.23 -25.02
C ARG A 91 2.78 3.58 -24.36
N GLN A 92 1.86 4.38 -24.93
CA GLN A 92 1.46 5.65 -24.34
C GLN A 92 0.78 5.45 -22.98
N SER A 93 -0.09 4.44 -22.86
CA SER A 93 -0.75 4.11 -21.59
C SER A 93 0.24 3.60 -20.53
N GLU A 94 1.22 2.78 -20.93
CA GLU A 94 2.28 2.29 -20.04
C GLU A 94 3.13 3.45 -19.51
N GLN A 95 3.49 4.40 -20.39
CA GLN A 95 4.21 5.61 -19.99
C GLN A 95 3.39 6.48 -19.03
N ALA A 96 2.08 6.66 -19.28
CA ALA A 96 1.20 7.42 -18.41
C ALA A 96 1.05 6.77 -17.02
N VAL A 97 0.97 5.43 -16.96
CA VAL A 97 0.95 4.68 -15.70
C VAL A 97 2.29 4.83 -14.97
N ALA A 98 3.41 4.76 -15.68
CA ALA A 98 4.74 4.95 -15.07
C ALA A 98 4.91 6.36 -14.50
N SER A 99 4.46 7.41 -15.20
CA SER A 99 4.51 8.79 -14.69
C SER A 99 3.60 8.98 -13.49
N ALA A 100 2.38 8.42 -13.51
CA ALA A 100 1.45 8.50 -12.38
C ALA A 100 2.00 7.80 -11.14
N ARG A 101 2.67 6.65 -11.30
CA ARG A 101 3.35 5.96 -10.19
C ARG A 101 4.48 6.79 -9.61
N ALA A 102 5.33 7.38 -10.45
CA ALA A 102 6.42 8.23 -10.00
C ALA A 102 5.92 9.47 -9.24
N GLU A 103 4.81 10.06 -9.68
CA GLU A 103 4.18 11.19 -8.99
C GLU A 103 3.59 10.79 -7.63
N LEU A 104 2.92 9.63 -7.56
CA LEU A 104 2.41 9.08 -6.29
C LEU A 104 3.55 8.76 -5.31
N ASP A 105 4.65 8.19 -5.78
CA ASP A 105 5.82 7.90 -4.94
C ASP A 105 6.43 9.20 -4.39
N ALA A 106 6.56 10.24 -5.23
CA ALA A 106 7.02 11.55 -4.80
C ALA A 106 6.08 12.18 -3.76
N GLN A 107 4.76 12.10 -3.98
CA GLN A 107 3.77 12.58 -3.02
C GLN A 107 3.83 11.80 -1.70
N ALA A 108 3.97 10.48 -1.75
CA ALA A 108 4.11 9.64 -0.56
C ALA A 108 5.37 10.01 0.26
N GLU A 109 6.50 10.27 -0.40
CA GLU A 109 7.73 10.73 0.27
C GLU A 109 7.55 12.11 0.91
N THR A 110 6.91 13.06 0.21
CA THR A 110 6.63 14.37 0.82
C THR A 110 5.70 14.28 2.03
N ALA A 111 4.70 13.40 1.99
CA ALA A 111 3.80 13.14 3.11
C ALA A 111 4.53 12.50 4.30
N ARG A 112 5.42 11.53 4.04
CA ARG A 112 6.29 10.91 5.08
C ARG A 112 7.18 11.95 5.75
N LEU A 113 7.85 12.80 4.97
CA LEU A 113 8.70 13.86 5.52
C LEU A 113 7.89 14.88 6.32
N ALA A 114 6.69 15.23 5.88
CA ALA A 114 5.79 16.12 6.63
C ALA A 114 5.32 15.50 7.95
N ALA A 115 5.02 14.20 7.97
CA ALA A 115 4.66 13.47 9.18
C ALA A 115 5.83 13.42 10.18
N ALA A 116 7.04 13.06 9.72
CA ALA A 116 8.23 13.04 10.56
C ALA A 116 8.58 14.42 11.15
N ARG A 117 8.40 15.50 10.37
CA ARG A 117 8.57 16.88 10.87
C ARG A 117 7.55 17.22 11.95
N ARG A 118 6.30 16.79 11.80
CA ARG A 118 5.24 17.04 12.80
C ARG A 118 5.56 16.33 14.11
N GLU A 119 5.94 15.06 14.05
CA GLU A 119 6.33 14.27 15.22
C GLU A 119 7.53 14.90 15.95
N ALA A 120 8.55 15.35 15.21
CA ALA A 120 9.69 16.06 15.79
C ALA A 120 9.29 17.38 16.47
N LEU A 121 8.36 18.13 15.88
CA LEU A 121 7.84 19.37 16.48
C LEU A 121 7.02 19.09 17.74
N GLU A 122 6.20 18.04 17.74
CA GLU A 122 5.43 17.63 18.93
C GLU A 122 6.35 17.20 20.08
N ALA A 123 7.42 16.45 19.78
CA ALA A 123 8.43 16.09 20.77
C ALA A 123 9.16 17.33 21.33
N LEU A 124 9.52 18.29 20.48
CA LEU A 124 10.14 19.55 20.91
C LEU A 124 9.20 20.36 21.81
N VAL A 125 7.91 20.45 21.46
CA VAL A 125 6.91 21.15 22.28
C VAL A 125 6.75 20.46 23.64
N ALA A 126 6.76 19.13 23.69
CA ALA A 126 6.71 18.38 24.95
C ALA A 126 7.94 18.67 25.84
N ASP A 127 9.14 18.62 25.28
CA ASP A 127 10.39 18.97 26.00
C ASP A 127 10.39 20.41 26.51
N LEU A 128 9.96 21.37 25.68
CA LEU A 128 9.84 22.78 26.10
C LEU A 128 8.83 22.98 27.22
N ARG A 129 7.70 22.27 27.20
CA ARG A 129 6.71 22.31 28.29
C ARG A 129 7.27 21.75 29.58
N GLN A 130 8.01 20.63 29.51
CA GLN A 130 8.67 20.05 30.67
C GLN A 130 9.69 21.02 31.26
N LYS A 131 10.59 21.58 30.43
CA LYS A 131 11.57 22.59 30.86
C LYS A 131 10.91 23.82 31.47
N SER A 132 9.78 24.27 30.92
CA SER A 132 9.00 25.38 31.48
C SER A 132 8.45 25.02 32.87
N SER A 133 7.94 23.81 33.05
CA SER A 133 7.45 23.33 34.35
C SER A 133 8.57 23.25 35.38
N GLU A 134 9.71 22.65 35.02
CA GLU A 134 10.88 22.55 35.90
C GLU A 134 11.43 23.94 36.27
N THR A 135 11.38 24.89 35.34
CA THR A 135 11.80 26.28 35.60
C THR A 135 10.81 26.96 36.54
N GLN A 136 9.51 26.75 36.36
CA GLN A 136 8.49 27.29 37.27
C GLN A 136 8.65 26.74 38.68
N GLU A 137 8.84 25.42 38.85
CA GLU A 137 9.06 24.81 40.16
C GLU A 137 10.32 25.37 40.85
N LYS A 138 11.40 25.59 40.10
CA LYS A 138 12.61 26.24 40.63
C LYS A 138 12.34 27.68 41.05
N LEU A 139 11.58 28.44 40.27
CA LEU A 139 11.20 29.81 40.62
C LEU A 139 10.37 29.82 41.91
N ASP A 140 9.34 28.99 41.99
CA ASP A 140 8.47 28.88 43.16
C ASP A 140 9.27 28.49 44.41
N ALA A 141 10.20 27.54 44.29
CA ALA A 141 11.10 27.15 45.38
C ALA A 141 12.03 28.30 45.81
N THR A 142 12.58 29.07 44.87
CA THR A 142 13.42 30.24 45.21
C THR A 142 12.62 31.36 45.86
N GLU A 143 11.36 31.56 45.46
CA GLU A 143 10.48 32.55 46.06
C GLU A 143 10.09 32.16 47.48
N ALA A 144 9.75 30.88 47.71
CA ALA A 144 9.50 30.34 49.03
C ALA A 144 10.73 30.48 49.96
N ALA A 145 11.93 30.20 49.46
CA ALA A 145 13.17 30.39 50.21
C ALA A 145 13.40 31.86 50.60
N ARG A 146 13.19 32.80 49.67
CA ARG A 146 13.29 34.25 49.97
C ARG A 146 12.30 34.69 51.04
N LEU A 147 11.06 34.19 51.01
CA LEU A 147 10.05 34.51 52.02
C LEU A 147 10.44 33.95 53.40
N ALA A 148 10.99 32.74 53.46
CA ALA A 148 11.50 32.14 54.69
C ALA A 148 12.68 32.95 55.26
N ASP A 149 13.64 33.35 54.42
CA ASP A 149 14.77 34.19 54.83
C ASP A 149 14.29 35.55 55.36
N ALA A 150 13.33 36.19 54.69
CA ALA A 150 12.76 37.45 55.13
C ALA A 150 12.06 37.33 56.49
N ALA A 151 11.32 36.24 56.72
CA ALA A 151 10.69 35.96 58.00
C ALA A 151 11.72 35.70 59.12
N ALA A 152 12.80 34.98 58.82
CA ALA A 152 13.89 34.74 59.77
C ALA A 152 14.59 36.05 60.17
N VAL A 153 14.86 36.94 59.21
CA VAL A 153 15.43 38.27 59.48
C VAL A 153 14.50 39.11 60.35
N ALA A 154 13.18 39.08 60.10
CA ALA A 154 12.21 39.78 60.92
C ALA A 154 12.22 39.29 62.37
N ALA A 155 12.23 37.97 62.58
CA ALA A 155 12.30 37.37 63.91
C ALA A 155 13.61 37.71 64.65
N LEU A 156 14.75 37.74 63.94
CA LEU A 156 16.03 38.15 64.51
C LEU A 156 16.02 39.62 64.95
N ARG A 157 15.43 40.52 64.15
CA ARG A 157 15.28 41.93 64.51
C ARG A 157 14.43 42.12 65.77
N GLU A 158 13.34 41.36 65.91
CA GLU A 158 12.51 41.40 67.11
C GLU A 158 13.28 40.95 68.36
N ARG A 159 14.06 39.87 68.25
CA ARG A 159 14.91 39.39 69.36
C ARG A 159 15.99 40.40 69.73
N LEU A 160 16.61 41.04 68.74
CA LEU A 160 17.59 42.12 68.96
C LEU A 160 16.96 43.29 69.72
N ALA A 161 15.80 43.76 69.29
CA ALA A 161 15.07 44.83 69.97
C ALA A 161 14.75 44.47 71.43
N LYS A 162 14.31 43.23 71.70
CA LYS A 162 14.10 42.75 73.08
C LYS A 162 15.39 42.75 73.88
N SER A 163 16.50 42.26 73.32
CA SER A 163 17.78 42.25 74.02
C SER A 163 18.32 43.66 74.31
N GLU A 164 18.10 44.62 73.41
CA GLU A 164 18.44 46.03 73.63
C GLU A 164 17.62 46.60 74.79
N THR A 165 16.32 46.33 74.85
CA THR A 165 15.49 46.76 75.98
C THR A 165 15.91 46.12 77.32
N GLU A 166 16.36 44.87 77.31
CA GLU A 166 16.90 44.20 78.49
C GLU A 166 18.24 44.81 78.94
N LEU A 167 19.11 45.17 78.00
CA LEU A 167 20.38 45.87 78.28
C LEU A 167 20.14 47.28 78.84
N ASP A 168 19.17 48.02 78.30
CA ASP A 168 18.79 49.34 78.80
C ASP A 168 18.23 49.25 80.24
N ALA A 169 17.42 48.23 80.52
CA ALA A 169 16.94 47.98 81.88
C ALA A 169 18.09 47.62 82.84
N ALA A 170 19.01 46.75 82.42
CA ALA A 170 20.17 46.35 83.23
C ALA A 170 21.12 47.53 83.50
N THR A 171 21.32 48.43 82.53
CA THR A 171 22.15 49.63 82.73
C THR A 171 21.50 50.60 83.71
N LEU A 172 20.19 50.82 83.64
CA LEU A 172 19.43 51.59 84.64
C LEU A 172 19.54 50.99 86.05
N GLU A 173 19.45 49.67 86.19
CA GLU A 173 19.65 48.99 87.47
C GLU A 173 21.09 49.17 88.00
N LEU A 174 22.09 49.07 87.13
CA LEU A 174 23.49 49.30 87.49
C LEU A 174 23.73 50.75 87.94
N GLU A 175 23.16 51.74 87.26
CA GLU A 175 23.24 53.15 87.66
C GLU A 175 22.55 53.38 89.02
N ALA A 176 21.38 52.78 89.25
CA ALA A 176 20.71 52.83 90.54
C ALA A 176 21.55 52.18 91.66
N ALA A 177 22.18 51.04 91.37
CA ALA A 177 23.08 50.36 92.31
C ALA A 177 24.33 51.20 92.59
N ARG A 178 24.91 51.85 91.57
CA ARG A 178 26.04 52.78 91.73
C ARG A 178 25.67 53.97 92.60
N LYS A 179 24.49 54.57 92.39
CA LYS A 179 24.02 55.69 93.21
C LYS A 179 23.83 55.27 94.68
N LYS A 180 23.27 54.09 94.93
CA LYS A 180 23.22 53.51 96.28
C LYS A 180 24.62 53.30 96.86
N ALA A 181 25.58 52.80 96.07
CA ALA A 181 26.96 52.64 96.51
C ALA A 181 27.60 53.99 96.86
N GLU A 182 27.40 55.04 96.06
CA GLU A 182 27.85 56.41 96.34
C GLU A 182 27.22 56.97 97.63
N GLU A 183 25.92 56.74 97.86
CA GLU A 183 25.23 57.09 99.10
C GLU A 183 25.86 56.35 100.31
N THR A 184 26.13 55.04 100.18
CA THR A 184 26.80 54.28 101.24
C THR A 184 28.23 54.73 101.50
N LEU A 185 28.99 55.10 100.46
CA LEU A 185 30.33 55.66 100.60
C LEU A 185 30.29 57.04 101.26
N THR A 186 29.26 57.85 100.99
CA THR A 186 29.06 59.15 101.65
C THR A 186 28.75 58.96 103.14
N LEU A 187 27.92 57.97 103.49
CA LEU A 187 27.67 57.57 104.88
C LEU A 187 28.94 57.03 105.55
N LEU A 188 29.74 56.25 104.83
CA LEU A 188 31.02 55.74 105.32
C LEU A 188 32.05 56.88 105.51
N ALA A 189 32.08 57.86 104.60
CA ALA A 189 32.90 59.05 104.71
C ALA A 189 32.45 59.94 105.88
N ALA A 190 31.15 60.06 106.15
CA ALA A 190 30.65 60.70 107.37
C ALA A 190 31.08 59.93 108.64
N ALA A 191 31.09 58.59 108.59
CA ALA A 191 31.62 57.75 109.66
C ALA A 191 33.16 57.86 109.80
N GLU A 192 33.89 58.04 108.70
CA GLU A 192 35.33 58.30 108.72
C GLU A 192 35.66 59.72 109.20
N VAL A 193 34.83 60.73 108.91
CA VAL A 193 34.94 62.07 109.49
C VAL A 193 34.70 62.02 111.00
N ALA A 194 33.70 61.25 111.46
CA ALA A 194 33.53 60.97 112.90
C ALA A 194 34.72 60.18 113.49
N ARG A 195 35.37 59.32 112.71
CA ARG A 195 36.62 58.62 113.08
C ARG A 195 37.84 59.55 113.06
N LYS A 196 37.81 60.61 112.24
CA LYS A 196 38.88 61.60 112.06
C LYS A 196 38.81 62.70 113.12
N GLU A 197 37.62 63.07 113.61
CA GLU A 197 37.43 63.87 114.84
C GLU A 197 37.95 63.12 116.09
N LEU A 198 37.93 61.79 116.08
CA LEU A 198 38.61 60.92 117.06
C LEU A 198 40.11 60.71 116.78
N GLY A 199 40.61 61.20 115.64
CA GLY A 199 41.97 61.02 115.14
C GLY A 199 42.80 62.31 115.09
N GLU A 200 42.30 63.43 115.61
CA GLU A 200 43.04 64.70 115.76
C GLU A 200 44.07 64.64 116.89
N GLN A 201 44.93 63.62 116.88
CA GLN A 201 46.15 63.58 117.69
C GLN A 201 47.38 62.97 116.99
N VAL A 202 47.41 62.87 115.66
CA VAL A 202 48.70 62.67 114.95
C VAL A 202 48.74 63.52 113.70
N ALA A 203 49.35 64.69 113.88
CA ALA A 203 49.61 65.67 112.85
C ALA A 203 50.71 65.21 111.87
N THR A 204 50.44 65.52 110.60
CA THR A 204 51.39 66.05 109.58
C THR A 204 52.67 65.26 109.29
N GLN A 205 52.82 64.81 108.05
CA GLN A 205 53.82 65.41 107.13
C GLN A 205 53.76 64.81 105.71
N ALA A 206 54.22 65.64 104.78
CA ALA A 206 54.85 65.31 103.51
C ALA A 206 53.96 65.02 102.28
N SER A 207 53.66 66.14 101.62
CA SER A 207 53.85 66.31 100.17
C SER A 207 55.12 65.58 99.67
N GLU A 208 54.91 64.39 99.10
CA GLU A 208 55.76 63.74 98.08
C GLU A 208 55.01 62.54 97.44
N ALA A 209 54.06 61.93 98.19
CA ALA A 209 53.19 60.86 97.71
C ALA A 209 52.21 61.27 96.59
N GLU A 210 51.73 62.52 96.56
CA GLU A 210 50.81 63.00 95.50
C GLU A 210 51.49 63.06 94.11
N LYS A 211 52.81 63.33 94.06
CA LYS A 211 53.57 63.36 92.80
C LYS A 211 53.89 61.96 92.27
N GLN A 212 54.13 60.98 93.15
CA GLN A 212 54.27 59.57 92.75
C GLN A 212 52.91 58.93 92.40
N ALA A 213 51.82 59.30 93.07
CA ALA A 213 50.47 58.84 92.76
C ALA A 213 49.99 59.29 91.36
N GLY A 214 50.33 60.51 90.95
CA GLY A 214 50.04 61.01 89.59
C GLY A 214 50.76 60.23 88.49
N LEU A 215 52.04 59.90 88.68
CA LEU A 215 52.81 59.09 87.73
C LEU A 215 52.38 57.62 87.71
N LEU A 216 52.03 57.04 88.85
CA LEU A 216 51.46 55.68 88.94
C LEU A 216 50.07 55.59 88.30
N ASN A 217 49.23 56.63 88.44
CA ASN A 217 47.93 56.67 87.78
C ASN A 217 48.07 56.79 86.26
N LEU A 218 49.01 57.60 85.77
CA LEU A 218 49.30 57.68 84.35
C LEU A 218 49.83 56.35 83.79
N ALA A 219 50.71 55.67 84.52
CA ALA A 219 51.21 54.35 84.15
C ALA A 219 50.10 53.27 84.15
N ARG A 220 49.20 53.30 85.13
CA ARG A 220 48.02 52.42 85.19
C ARG A 220 47.03 52.69 84.07
N GLN A 221 46.83 53.95 83.70
CA GLN A 221 45.96 54.34 82.59
C GLN A 221 46.53 53.86 81.25
N LYS A 222 47.84 54.04 81.04
CA LYS A 222 48.56 53.51 79.87
C LYS A 222 48.52 51.99 79.80
N LEU A 223 48.68 51.30 80.93
CA LEU A 223 48.60 49.84 81.00
C LEU A 223 47.18 49.34 80.71
N SER A 224 46.16 50.02 81.26
CA SER A 224 44.74 49.73 81.00
C SER A 224 44.36 49.94 79.53
N GLU A 225 44.88 50.98 78.86
CA GLU A 225 44.69 51.19 77.42
C GLU A 225 45.33 50.04 76.60
N GLN A 226 46.52 49.60 76.99
CA GLN A 226 47.21 48.52 76.29
C GLN A 226 46.54 47.15 76.50
N GLU A 227 46.02 46.88 77.71
CA GLU A 227 45.24 45.69 78.01
C GLU A 227 43.90 45.69 77.25
N ALA A 228 43.23 46.83 77.12
CA ALA A 228 42.01 46.96 76.33
C ALA A 228 42.25 46.66 74.83
N LEU A 229 43.34 47.19 74.27
CA LEU A 229 43.76 46.89 72.89
C LEU A 229 44.06 45.40 72.69
N SER A 230 44.75 44.77 73.65
CA SER A 230 45.05 43.32 73.60
C SER A 230 43.79 42.45 73.68
N VAL A 231 42.80 42.85 74.47
CA VAL A 231 41.50 42.17 74.55
C VAL A 231 40.72 42.31 73.24
N GLU A 232 40.76 43.49 72.62
CA GLU A 232 40.12 43.75 71.33
C GLU A 232 40.76 42.92 70.21
N ASP A 233 42.10 42.84 70.16
CA ASP A 233 42.82 42.00 69.21
C ASP A 233 42.52 40.51 69.39
N ARG A 234 42.39 40.01 70.64
CA ARG A 234 41.95 38.63 70.90
C ARG A 234 40.54 38.37 70.38
N ARG A 235 39.60 39.30 70.61
CA ARG A 235 38.23 39.18 70.09
C ARG A 235 38.21 39.16 68.56
N ARG A 236 39.07 39.97 67.91
CA ARG A 236 39.22 40.01 66.46
C ARG A 236 39.75 38.68 65.92
N MET A 237 40.77 38.13 66.55
CA MET A 237 41.32 36.80 66.22
C MET A 237 40.30 35.68 66.40
N GLU A 238 39.50 35.70 67.47
CA GLU A 238 38.41 34.74 67.66
C GLU A 238 37.32 34.85 66.59
N ALA A 239 36.93 36.07 66.22
CA ALA A 239 35.96 36.30 65.15
C ALA A 239 36.48 35.82 63.79
N LEU A 240 37.74 36.12 63.47
CA LEU A 240 38.43 35.62 62.26
C LEU A 240 38.52 34.10 62.25
N ASN A 241 38.89 33.47 63.36
CA ASN A 241 38.94 32.01 63.46
C ASN A 241 37.56 31.37 63.27
N ARG A 242 36.48 31.96 63.81
CA ARG A 242 35.11 31.50 63.53
C ARG A 242 34.74 31.64 62.05
N GLN A 243 35.12 32.74 61.42
CA GLN A 243 34.89 32.97 59.99
C GLN A 243 35.63 31.95 59.11
N VAL A 244 36.89 31.66 59.45
CA VAL A 244 37.69 30.63 58.75
C VAL A 244 37.10 29.23 58.96
N ALA A 245 36.62 28.91 60.16
CA ALA A 245 35.94 27.63 60.43
C ALA A 245 34.66 27.48 59.58
N GLN A 246 33.84 28.52 59.51
CA GLN A 246 32.61 28.53 58.71
C GLN A 246 32.91 28.39 57.20
N LEU A 247 33.93 29.08 56.69
CA LEU A 247 34.35 28.94 55.29
C LEU A 247 34.87 27.54 54.99
N ASN A 248 35.61 26.91 55.90
CA ASN A 248 36.07 25.53 55.74
C ASN A 248 34.90 24.53 55.73
N GLU A 249 33.87 24.75 56.53
CA GLU A 249 32.65 23.94 56.52
C GLU A 249 31.88 24.08 55.20
N GLN A 250 31.74 25.30 54.69
CA GLN A 250 31.13 25.57 53.37
C GLN A 250 31.93 24.95 52.22
N LEU A 251 33.26 24.99 52.27
CA LEU A 251 34.11 24.33 51.28
C LEU A 251 34.00 22.80 51.36
N GLY A 252 33.82 22.25 52.56
CA GLY A 252 33.56 20.83 52.79
C GLY A 252 32.24 20.37 52.18
N SER A 253 31.15 21.12 52.39
CA SER A 253 29.84 20.81 51.81
C SER A 253 29.83 20.91 50.28
N LEU A 254 30.47 21.95 49.72
CA LEU A 254 30.63 22.11 48.28
C LEU A 254 31.42 20.95 47.65
N ARG A 255 32.50 20.49 48.30
CA ARG A 255 33.25 19.31 47.84
C ARG A 255 32.41 18.04 47.88
N ALA A 256 31.65 17.82 48.95
CA ALA A 256 30.78 16.65 49.07
C ALA A 256 29.69 16.63 47.98
N VAL A 257 29.08 17.78 47.66
CA VAL A 257 28.10 17.90 46.57
C VAL A 257 28.73 17.64 45.20
N LEU A 258 29.94 18.17 44.95
CA LEU A 258 30.68 17.92 43.70
C LEU A 258 31.07 16.45 43.54
N GLU A 259 31.43 15.77 44.63
CA GLU A 259 31.77 14.35 44.61
C GLU A 259 30.53 13.48 44.37
N ALA A 260 29.42 13.77 45.06
CA ALA A 260 28.13 13.09 44.85
C ALA A 260 27.61 13.24 43.41
N THR A 261 27.62 14.46 42.87
CA THR A 261 27.21 14.70 41.47
C THR A 261 28.16 14.07 40.45
N GLY A 262 29.45 13.92 40.79
CA GLY A 262 30.43 13.19 39.99
C GLY A 262 30.11 11.70 39.91
N GLU A 263 29.75 11.08 41.04
CA GLU A 263 29.36 9.66 41.10
C GLU A 263 28.04 9.40 40.36
N GLU A 264 27.02 10.24 40.55
CA GLU A 264 25.75 10.13 39.81
C GLU A 264 25.95 10.19 38.29
N ARG A 265 26.83 11.09 37.83
CA ARG A 265 27.15 11.22 36.41
C ARG A 265 27.85 9.99 35.85
N ARG A 266 28.80 9.40 36.60
CA ARG A 266 29.45 8.13 36.21
C ARG A 266 28.44 7.00 36.10
N GLU A 267 27.51 6.91 37.05
CA GLU A 267 26.47 5.87 37.04
C GLU A 267 25.51 6.05 35.84
N ALA A 268 25.13 7.29 35.54
CA ALA A 268 24.32 7.61 34.36
C ALA A 268 25.06 7.25 33.04
N ASP A 269 26.35 7.56 32.93
CA ASP A 269 27.17 7.23 31.76
C ASP A 269 27.28 5.71 31.55
N LEU A 270 27.43 4.93 32.64
CA LEU A 270 27.44 3.47 32.59
C LEU A 270 26.09 2.90 32.12
N ARG A 271 24.97 3.43 32.63
CA ARG A 271 23.61 3.02 32.20
C ARG A 271 23.36 3.35 30.73
N ALA A 272 23.77 4.54 30.28
CA ALA A 272 23.66 4.94 28.88
C ALA A 272 24.47 4.02 27.95
N GLY A 273 25.68 3.65 28.36
CA GLY A 273 26.51 2.68 27.63
C GLY A 273 25.87 1.29 27.54
N ASP A 274 25.22 0.82 28.60
CA ASP A 274 24.53 -0.48 28.58
C ASP A 274 23.28 -0.46 27.70
N LEU A 275 22.45 0.58 27.81
CA LEU A 275 21.29 0.79 26.94
C LEU A 275 21.70 0.89 25.47
N GLY A 276 22.81 1.56 25.15
CA GLY A 276 23.35 1.63 23.79
C GLY A 276 23.72 0.25 23.22
N ARG A 277 24.32 -0.62 24.04
CA ARG A 277 24.62 -2.02 23.64
C ARG A 277 23.33 -2.82 23.42
N GLN A 278 22.37 -2.72 24.34
CA GLN A 278 21.09 -3.43 24.22
C GLN A 278 20.31 -3.00 22.97
N LEU A 279 20.29 -1.69 22.68
CA LEU A 279 19.63 -1.14 21.49
C LEU A 279 20.28 -1.66 20.20
N ASN A 280 21.62 -1.68 20.13
CA ASN A 280 22.33 -2.22 18.95
C ASN A 280 21.99 -3.70 18.71
N VAL A 281 21.90 -4.51 19.76
CA VAL A 281 21.50 -5.92 19.65
C VAL A 281 20.04 -6.05 19.21
N ALA A 282 19.14 -5.21 19.74
CA ALA A 282 17.72 -5.22 19.35
C ALA A 282 17.52 -4.82 17.89
N LEU A 283 18.23 -3.79 17.41
CA LEU A 283 18.19 -3.34 16.02
C LEU A 283 18.68 -4.41 15.05
N LEU A 284 19.77 -5.12 15.40
CA LEU A 284 20.27 -6.24 14.62
C LEU A 284 19.24 -7.37 14.50
N ARG A 285 18.58 -7.75 15.60
CA ARG A 285 17.52 -8.77 15.59
C ARG A 285 16.32 -8.35 14.74
N ALA A 286 15.86 -7.11 14.89
CA ALA A 286 14.76 -6.58 14.11
C ALA A 286 15.06 -6.59 12.60
N ALA A 287 16.28 -6.20 12.22
CA ALA A 287 16.71 -6.23 10.82
C ALA A 287 16.78 -7.66 10.25
N GLU A 288 17.19 -8.65 11.04
CA GLU A 288 17.19 -10.06 10.63
C GLU A 288 15.77 -10.61 10.45
N GLU A 289 14.85 -10.28 11.37
CA GLU A 289 13.45 -10.70 11.27
C GLU A 289 12.77 -10.10 10.02
N GLU A 290 13.02 -8.83 9.74
CA GLU A 290 12.45 -8.16 8.57
C GLU A 290 12.96 -8.77 7.26
N ARG A 291 14.26 -9.08 7.19
CA ARG A 291 14.85 -9.79 6.03
C ARG A 291 14.22 -11.16 5.81
N LYS A 292 14.00 -11.94 6.89
CA LYS A 292 13.35 -13.25 6.80
C LYS A 292 11.91 -13.14 6.29
N ARG A 293 11.15 -12.14 6.76
CA ARG A 293 9.78 -11.92 6.28
C ARG A 293 9.73 -11.62 4.79
N ARG A 294 10.59 -10.72 4.30
CA ARG A 294 10.64 -10.37 2.87
C ARG A 294 11.03 -11.57 2.00
N ALA A 295 11.99 -12.39 2.43
CA ALA A 295 12.38 -13.58 1.69
C ALA A 295 11.24 -14.61 1.58
N LEU A 296 10.48 -14.82 2.65
CA LEU A 296 9.32 -15.72 2.64
C LEU A 296 8.19 -15.19 1.74
N GLU A 297 7.98 -13.87 1.73
CA GLU A 297 6.97 -13.22 0.88
C GLU A 297 7.34 -13.32 -0.60
N GLU A 298 8.62 -13.10 -0.95
CA GLU A 298 9.10 -13.29 -2.32
C GLU A 298 8.95 -14.73 -2.79
N GLU A 299 9.30 -15.72 -1.95
CA GLU A 299 9.13 -17.14 -2.29
C GLU A 299 7.65 -17.54 -2.46
N ALA A 300 6.76 -17.04 -1.61
CA ALA A 300 5.33 -17.28 -1.74
C ALA A 300 4.78 -16.67 -3.04
N ARG A 301 5.26 -15.47 -3.39
CA ARG A 301 4.85 -14.78 -4.61
C ARG A 301 5.31 -15.50 -5.87
N THR A 302 6.54 -16.01 -5.91
CA THR A 302 7.04 -16.74 -7.08
C THR A 302 6.26 -18.04 -7.29
N LYS A 303 5.98 -18.80 -6.22
CA LYS A 303 5.15 -20.00 -6.27
C LYS A 303 3.75 -19.71 -6.81
N ALA A 304 3.08 -18.68 -6.30
CA ALA A 304 1.75 -18.28 -6.77
C ALA A 304 1.76 -17.85 -8.26
N GLU A 305 2.83 -17.19 -8.71
CA GLU A 305 2.98 -16.80 -10.12
C GLU A 305 3.21 -18.01 -11.04
N GLU A 306 3.97 -19.00 -10.60
CA GLU A 306 4.16 -20.27 -11.31
C GLU A 306 2.85 -21.05 -11.42
N GLU A 307 2.11 -21.21 -10.31
CA GLU A 307 0.80 -21.85 -10.28
C GLU A 307 -0.21 -21.15 -11.22
N ALA A 308 -0.24 -19.82 -11.23
CA ALA A 308 -1.10 -19.04 -12.13
C ALA A 308 -0.72 -19.21 -13.61
N LYS A 309 0.58 -19.33 -13.93
CA LYS A 309 1.06 -19.57 -15.31
C LYS A 309 0.71 -20.97 -15.79
N ASP A 310 0.86 -21.97 -14.92
CA ASP A 310 0.48 -23.35 -15.23
C ASP A 310 -1.03 -23.46 -15.45
N LEU A 311 -1.84 -22.85 -14.58
CA LEU A 311 -3.29 -22.78 -14.75
C LEU A 311 -3.69 -22.13 -16.08
N ALA A 312 -3.04 -21.03 -16.46
CA ALA A 312 -3.31 -20.35 -17.73
C ALA A 312 -2.98 -21.24 -18.94
N ARG A 313 -1.86 -21.97 -18.90
CA ARG A 313 -1.46 -22.92 -19.96
C ARG A 313 -2.45 -24.07 -20.09
N TYR A 314 -2.79 -24.72 -18.98
CA TYR A 314 -3.77 -25.81 -18.97
C TYR A 314 -5.13 -25.35 -19.45
N ARG A 315 -5.58 -24.16 -19.02
CA ARG A 315 -6.82 -23.55 -19.51
C ARG A 315 -6.80 -23.45 -21.04
N SER A 316 -5.73 -22.93 -21.64
CA SER A 316 -5.63 -22.81 -23.10
C SER A 316 -5.60 -24.16 -23.83
N GLU A 317 -4.85 -25.16 -23.36
CA GLU A 317 -4.81 -26.49 -23.97
C GLU A 317 -6.13 -27.27 -23.82
N PHE A 318 -6.79 -27.12 -22.67
CA PHE A 318 -8.11 -27.65 -22.38
C PHE A 318 -9.17 -27.03 -23.30
N PHE A 319 -9.23 -25.70 -23.41
CA PHE A 319 -10.21 -25.02 -24.25
C PHE A 319 -9.94 -25.24 -25.74
N GLY A 320 -8.68 -25.40 -26.16
CA GLY A 320 -8.35 -25.83 -27.52
C GLY A 320 -9.01 -27.17 -27.87
N ARG A 321 -8.82 -28.20 -27.04
CA ARG A 321 -9.42 -29.53 -27.23
C ARG A 321 -10.95 -29.52 -27.15
N LEU A 322 -11.50 -28.83 -26.15
CA LEU A 322 -12.95 -28.73 -25.97
C LEU A 322 -13.62 -27.93 -27.09
N SER A 323 -12.99 -26.85 -27.58
CA SER A 323 -13.49 -26.08 -28.73
C SER A 323 -13.50 -26.91 -30.02
N GLN A 324 -12.49 -27.75 -30.26
CA GLN A 324 -12.40 -28.63 -31.42
C GLN A 324 -13.50 -29.73 -31.43
N ILE A 325 -13.88 -30.25 -30.27
CA ILE A 325 -14.94 -31.27 -30.12
C ILE A 325 -16.35 -30.66 -30.30
N LEU A 326 -16.50 -29.37 -29.96
CA LEU A 326 -17.76 -28.63 -30.03
C LEU A 326 -17.94 -27.86 -31.34
N ALA A 327 -16.87 -27.64 -32.10
CA ALA A 327 -16.91 -27.01 -33.41
C ALA A 327 -17.79 -27.83 -34.38
N GLY A 328 -18.83 -27.20 -34.93
CA GLY A 328 -19.72 -27.80 -35.93
C GLY A 328 -21.04 -28.38 -35.39
N ARG A 329 -21.39 -28.16 -34.12
CA ARG A 329 -22.68 -28.59 -33.56
C ARG A 329 -23.70 -27.44 -33.52
N GLU A 330 -24.95 -27.71 -33.90
CA GLU A 330 -26.03 -26.72 -33.85
C GLU A 330 -26.35 -26.31 -32.40
N GLY A 331 -26.41 -24.99 -32.14
CA GLY A 331 -26.87 -24.42 -30.87
C GLY A 331 -25.81 -24.15 -29.80
N VAL A 332 -24.52 -24.39 -30.07
CA VAL A 332 -23.41 -24.08 -29.14
C VAL A 332 -22.44 -23.11 -29.80
N GLN A 333 -22.26 -21.93 -29.20
CA GLN A 333 -21.25 -20.96 -29.64
C GLN A 333 -20.08 -20.94 -28.64
N VAL A 334 -18.87 -21.09 -29.15
CA VAL A 334 -17.64 -20.96 -28.35
C VAL A 334 -17.17 -19.51 -28.46
N VAL A 335 -17.22 -18.76 -27.35
CA VAL A 335 -16.77 -17.37 -27.29
C VAL A 335 -15.67 -17.27 -26.23
N GLY A 336 -14.42 -17.24 -26.67
CA GLY A 336 -13.25 -17.22 -25.77
C GLY A 336 -13.17 -18.49 -24.91
N ASP A 337 -13.27 -18.34 -23.58
CA ASP A 337 -13.22 -19.40 -22.57
C ASP A 337 -14.62 -19.82 -22.07
N ARG A 338 -15.67 -19.55 -22.84
CA ARG A 338 -17.07 -19.74 -22.41
C ARG A 338 -17.88 -20.47 -23.48
N PHE A 339 -18.72 -21.38 -23.02
CA PHE A 339 -19.70 -22.07 -23.87
C PHE A 339 -21.03 -21.36 -23.75
N VAL A 340 -21.50 -20.76 -24.83
CA VAL A 340 -22.73 -19.98 -24.86
C VAL A 340 -23.85 -20.82 -25.47
N PHE A 341 -24.95 -20.93 -24.73
CA PHE A 341 -26.17 -21.62 -25.14
C PHE A 341 -27.32 -20.62 -25.19
N SER A 342 -28.08 -20.63 -26.28
CA SER A 342 -29.30 -19.82 -26.39
C SER A 342 -30.34 -20.31 -25.37
N SER A 343 -30.87 -19.40 -24.55
CA SER A 343 -31.83 -19.77 -23.50
C SER A 343 -33.11 -20.36 -24.05
N GLU A 344 -33.51 -20.02 -25.28
CA GLU A 344 -34.74 -20.52 -25.92
C GLU A 344 -34.67 -21.99 -26.30
N VAL A 345 -33.47 -22.53 -26.47
CA VAL A 345 -33.25 -23.96 -26.70
C VAL A 345 -33.36 -24.74 -25.38
N LEU A 346 -32.91 -24.11 -24.29
CA LEU A 346 -32.87 -24.75 -22.97
C LEU A 346 -34.17 -24.61 -22.18
N PHE A 347 -34.90 -23.50 -22.37
CA PHE A 347 -36.06 -23.12 -21.57
C PHE A 347 -37.16 -22.54 -22.46
N ALA A 348 -38.41 -22.74 -22.03
CA ALA A 348 -39.52 -21.97 -22.58
C ALA A 348 -39.39 -20.47 -22.21
N PRO A 349 -39.99 -19.56 -23.00
CA PRO A 349 -39.99 -18.12 -22.69
C PRO A 349 -40.53 -17.84 -21.27
N GLY A 350 -39.80 -17.04 -20.50
CA GLY A 350 -40.17 -16.68 -19.11
C GLY A 350 -40.04 -17.79 -18.07
N GLU A 351 -39.69 -19.01 -18.46
CA GLU A 351 -39.54 -20.16 -17.55
C GLU A 351 -38.08 -20.43 -17.21
N ALA A 352 -37.85 -21.12 -16.09
CA ALA A 352 -36.55 -21.67 -15.69
C ALA A 352 -36.55 -23.20 -15.60
N THR A 353 -37.62 -23.85 -16.03
CA THR A 353 -37.67 -25.32 -16.12
C THR A 353 -37.08 -25.76 -17.46
N LEU A 354 -36.10 -26.66 -17.41
CA LEU A 354 -35.46 -27.18 -18.63
C LEU A 354 -36.47 -27.92 -19.51
N SER A 355 -36.48 -27.59 -20.80
CA SER A 355 -37.25 -28.32 -21.82
C SER A 355 -36.64 -29.72 -22.06
N PRO A 356 -37.38 -30.67 -22.65
CA PRO A 356 -36.83 -31.98 -23.04
C PRO A 356 -35.60 -31.88 -23.95
N ASP A 357 -35.64 -30.95 -24.91
CA ASP A 357 -34.51 -30.67 -25.80
C ASP A 357 -33.34 -30.04 -25.04
N GLY A 358 -33.63 -29.13 -24.11
CA GLY A 358 -32.65 -28.52 -23.22
C GLY A 358 -31.92 -29.55 -22.34
N ARG A 359 -32.65 -30.51 -21.78
CA ARG A 359 -32.09 -31.64 -21.03
C ARG A 359 -31.14 -32.48 -21.89
N THR A 360 -31.53 -32.75 -23.14
CA THR A 360 -30.68 -33.49 -24.09
C THR A 360 -29.38 -32.73 -24.39
N GLN A 361 -29.46 -31.41 -24.56
CA GLN A 361 -28.27 -30.57 -24.77
C GLN A 361 -27.35 -30.56 -23.55
N VAL A 362 -27.88 -30.33 -22.35
CA VAL A 362 -27.09 -30.31 -21.11
C VAL A 362 -26.45 -31.67 -20.84
N THR A 363 -27.15 -32.78 -21.14
CA THR A 363 -26.63 -34.15 -20.98
C THR A 363 -25.38 -34.38 -21.82
N ARG A 364 -25.41 -34.01 -23.11
CA ARG A 364 -24.25 -34.11 -24.00
C ARG A 364 -23.06 -33.31 -23.47
N VAL A 365 -23.31 -32.10 -22.98
CA VAL A 365 -22.27 -31.25 -22.39
C VAL A 365 -21.70 -31.89 -21.12
N ALA A 366 -22.53 -32.45 -20.26
CA ALA A 366 -22.09 -33.13 -19.04
C ALA A 366 -21.19 -34.34 -19.32
N GLU A 367 -21.47 -35.13 -20.36
CA GLU A 367 -20.63 -36.25 -20.79
C GLU A 367 -19.26 -35.77 -21.26
N MET A 368 -19.21 -34.71 -22.07
CA MET A 368 -17.95 -34.11 -22.52
C MET A 368 -17.16 -33.51 -21.36
N LEU A 369 -17.82 -32.76 -20.47
CA LEU A 369 -17.18 -32.18 -19.28
C LEU A 369 -16.59 -33.26 -18.37
N ARG A 370 -17.24 -34.42 -18.22
CA ARG A 370 -16.71 -35.54 -17.44
C ARG A 370 -15.48 -36.17 -18.05
N GLN A 371 -15.44 -36.34 -19.36
CA GLN A 371 -14.27 -36.92 -20.05
C GLN A 371 -13.03 -36.06 -19.82
N ILE A 372 -13.18 -34.74 -19.88
CA ILE A 372 -12.04 -33.83 -19.76
C ILE A 372 -11.73 -33.49 -18.29
N ALA A 373 -12.72 -33.50 -17.40
CA ALA A 373 -12.50 -33.35 -15.95
C ALA A 373 -11.53 -34.39 -15.38
N ASN A 374 -11.50 -35.60 -15.94
CA ASN A 374 -10.58 -36.67 -15.55
C ASN A 374 -9.12 -36.41 -15.98
N GLU A 375 -8.88 -35.47 -16.89
CA GLU A 375 -7.53 -35.11 -17.35
C GLU A 375 -6.93 -33.94 -16.56
N ILE A 376 -7.72 -33.28 -15.71
CA ILE A 376 -7.25 -32.17 -14.89
C ILE A 376 -6.62 -32.74 -13.60
N PRO A 377 -5.34 -32.42 -13.31
CA PRO A 377 -4.67 -32.87 -12.10
C PRO A 377 -5.43 -32.49 -10.81
N THR A 378 -5.35 -33.35 -9.80
CA THR A 378 -6.06 -33.17 -8.52
C THR A 378 -5.59 -31.97 -7.71
N GLU A 379 -4.40 -31.46 -8.01
CA GLU A 379 -3.76 -30.31 -7.39
C GLU A 379 -4.43 -28.98 -7.81
N ILE A 380 -5.18 -28.99 -8.91
CA ILE A 380 -5.85 -27.79 -9.44
C ILE A 380 -7.29 -27.72 -8.90
N ASP A 381 -7.56 -26.67 -8.13
CA ASP A 381 -8.88 -26.42 -7.53
C ASP A 381 -9.84 -25.72 -8.51
N TRP A 382 -10.20 -26.40 -9.59
CA TRP A 382 -11.10 -25.89 -10.62
C TRP A 382 -12.59 -26.11 -10.30
N MET A 383 -13.45 -25.27 -10.86
CA MET A 383 -14.90 -25.41 -10.85
C MET A 383 -15.53 -24.83 -12.12
N ILE A 384 -16.76 -25.26 -12.44
CA ILE A 384 -17.54 -24.77 -13.58
C ILE A 384 -18.64 -23.86 -13.06
N ARG A 385 -18.57 -22.59 -13.44
CA ARG A 385 -19.62 -21.62 -13.17
C ARG A 385 -20.63 -21.60 -14.32
N VAL A 386 -21.90 -21.77 -13.98
CA VAL A 386 -23.03 -21.67 -14.91
C VAL A 386 -23.63 -20.28 -14.75
N ASP A 387 -23.40 -19.42 -15.75
CA ASP A 387 -23.77 -18.02 -15.76
C ASP A 387 -25.10 -17.85 -16.53
N GLY A 388 -26.14 -17.38 -15.87
CA GLY A 388 -27.43 -17.08 -16.48
C GLY A 388 -27.56 -15.61 -16.86
N HIS A 389 -28.12 -15.34 -18.04
CA HIS A 389 -28.34 -13.99 -18.56
C HIS A 389 -29.75 -13.80 -19.12
N THR A 390 -30.26 -12.57 -19.05
CA THR A 390 -31.51 -12.13 -19.67
C THR A 390 -31.23 -11.05 -20.72
N ASP A 391 -32.28 -10.66 -21.44
CA ASP A 391 -32.26 -9.40 -22.18
C ASP A 391 -32.62 -8.22 -21.27
N ASN A 392 -32.61 -7.02 -21.85
CA ASN A 392 -32.91 -5.75 -21.19
C ASN A 392 -34.41 -5.46 -21.02
N VAL A 393 -35.32 -6.39 -21.37
CA VAL A 393 -36.75 -6.19 -21.20
C VAL A 393 -37.11 -6.49 -19.73
N PRO A 394 -37.66 -5.53 -18.98
CA PRO A 394 -38.06 -5.77 -17.60
C PRO A 394 -39.19 -6.79 -17.54
N LEU A 395 -39.12 -7.71 -16.57
CA LEU A 395 -40.26 -8.56 -16.23
C LEU A 395 -41.36 -7.71 -15.59
N SER A 396 -42.61 -8.13 -15.74
CA SER A 396 -43.77 -7.44 -15.17
C SER A 396 -43.82 -7.42 -13.64
N GLY A 397 -42.98 -8.23 -12.97
CA GLY A 397 -42.94 -8.40 -11.52
C GLY A 397 -44.12 -9.15 -10.91
N LEU A 398 -45.14 -9.49 -11.72
CA LEU A 398 -46.36 -10.20 -11.30
C LEU A 398 -46.31 -11.71 -11.62
N GLY A 399 -45.26 -12.17 -12.29
CA GLY A 399 -45.04 -13.57 -12.65
C GLY A 399 -44.30 -14.37 -11.57
N ARG A 400 -43.86 -15.59 -11.92
CA ARG A 400 -43.12 -16.49 -11.01
C ARG A 400 -41.79 -15.92 -10.52
N TYR A 401 -41.15 -15.07 -11.32
CA TYR A 401 -39.90 -14.39 -11.00
C TYR A 401 -40.17 -12.89 -10.93
N ARG A 402 -39.62 -12.23 -9.90
CA ARG A 402 -39.84 -10.82 -9.63
C ARG A 402 -39.09 -9.92 -10.60
N ASP A 403 -37.88 -10.30 -10.98
CA ASP A 403 -37.00 -9.54 -11.87
C ASP A 403 -36.05 -10.44 -12.67
N ASN A 404 -35.25 -9.81 -13.53
CA ASN A 404 -34.28 -10.48 -14.38
C ASN A 404 -33.13 -11.13 -13.58
N TRP A 405 -32.85 -10.66 -12.35
CA TRP A 405 -31.88 -11.30 -11.47
C TRP A 405 -32.37 -12.66 -10.99
N GLU A 406 -33.61 -12.71 -10.52
CA GLU A 406 -34.22 -13.95 -10.05
C GLU A 406 -34.38 -14.96 -11.19
N LEU A 407 -34.83 -14.52 -12.38
CA LEU A 407 -34.97 -15.40 -13.55
C LEU A 407 -33.61 -15.96 -14.02
N SER A 408 -32.58 -15.12 -14.12
CA SER A 408 -31.25 -15.57 -14.56
C SER A 408 -30.61 -16.54 -13.56
N GLN A 409 -30.71 -16.25 -12.26
CA GLN A 409 -30.22 -17.13 -11.21
C GLN A 409 -30.98 -18.47 -11.16
N ALA A 410 -32.31 -18.43 -11.31
CA ALA A 410 -33.15 -19.63 -11.34
C ALA A 410 -32.80 -20.55 -12.51
N ARG A 411 -32.56 -19.99 -13.71
CA ARG A 411 -32.14 -20.75 -14.88
C ARG A 411 -30.77 -21.38 -14.71
N ALA A 412 -29.79 -20.63 -14.20
CA ALA A 412 -28.46 -21.15 -13.90
C ALA A 412 -28.54 -22.30 -12.89
N LEU A 413 -29.32 -22.13 -11.82
CA LEU A 413 -29.55 -23.15 -10.81
C LEU A 413 -30.24 -24.39 -11.37
N ALA A 414 -31.22 -24.24 -12.27
CA ALA A 414 -31.91 -25.37 -12.90
C ALA A 414 -30.95 -26.26 -13.72
N VAL A 415 -30.00 -25.65 -14.43
CA VAL A 415 -28.94 -26.38 -15.14
C VAL A 415 -28.02 -27.11 -14.17
N VAL A 416 -27.56 -26.44 -13.10
CA VAL A 416 -26.71 -27.06 -12.08
C VAL A 416 -27.42 -28.23 -11.40
N ARG A 417 -28.69 -28.05 -11.02
CA ARG A 417 -29.49 -29.12 -10.40
C ARG A 417 -29.66 -30.31 -11.33
N TYR A 418 -29.94 -30.08 -12.61
CA TYR A 418 -30.02 -31.19 -13.57
C TYR A 418 -28.67 -31.91 -13.73
N LEU A 419 -27.54 -31.18 -13.72
CA LEU A 419 -26.21 -31.78 -13.76
C LEU A 419 -25.90 -32.64 -12.52
N VAL A 420 -26.32 -32.20 -11.33
CA VAL A 420 -26.07 -32.91 -10.07
C VAL A 420 -27.08 -34.03 -9.85
N ASP A 421 -28.37 -33.70 -9.85
CA ASP A 421 -29.47 -34.57 -9.42
C ASP A 421 -29.74 -35.68 -10.46
N ASP A 422 -29.79 -35.35 -11.76
CA ASP A 422 -30.12 -36.31 -12.81
C ASP A 422 -28.88 -36.95 -13.45
N LEU A 423 -27.76 -36.21 -13.54
CA LEU A 423 -26.56 -36.66 -14.26
C LEU A 423 -25.39 -37.04 -13.34
N GLY A 424 -25.46 -36.78 -12.04
CA GLY A 424 -24.44 -37.21 -11.06
C GLY A 424 -23.10 -36.47 -11.17
N PHE A 425 -23.09 -35.24 -11.69
CA PHE A 425 -21.89 -34.41 -11.73
C PHE A 425 -21.53 -33.93 -10.31
N PRO A 426 -20.23 -33.88 -9.92
CA PRO A 426 -19.84 -33.47 -8.57
C PRO A 426 -20.30 -32.05 -8.23
N ALA A 427 -21.14 -31.92 -7.19
CA ALA A 427 -21.71 -30.62 -6.80
C ALA A 427 -20.64 -29.60 -6.37
N ASN A 428 -19.53 -30.07 -5.81
CA ASN A 428 -18.39 -29.24 -5.42
C ASN A 428 -17.61 -28.65 -6.61
N ARG A 429 -17.91 -29.06 -7.85
CA ARG A 429 -17.31 -28.55 -9.08
C ARG A 429 -18.25 -27.64 -9.87
N LEU A 430 -19.42 -27.26 -9.32
CA LEU A 430 -20.42 -26.46 -10.01
C LEU A 430 -20.85 -25.26 -9.15
N ALA A 431 -21.02 -24.09 -9.78
CA ALA A 431 -21.71 -22.98 -9.14
C ALA A 431 -22.65 -22.24 -10.10
N PRO A 432 -23.91 -21.99 -9.72
CA PRO A 432 -24.83 -21.18 -10.50
C PRO A 432 -24.69 -19.69 -10.16
N ALA A 433 -24.61 -18.83 -11.17
CA ALA A 433 -24.61 -17.38 -11.00
C ALA A 433 -25.60 -16.70 -11.98
N GLY A 434 -26.42 -15.78 -11.48
CA GLY A 434 -27.29 -14.94 -12.31
C GLY A 434 -26.68 -13.54 -12.52
N PHE A 435 -26.70 -13.06 -13.76
CA PHE A 435 -26.18 -11.73 -14.12
C PHE A 435 -27.22 -10.81 -14.74
N ALA A 436 -28.49 -11.23 -14.82
CA ALA A 436 -29.56 -10.48 -15.47
C ALA A 436 -29.11 -9.96 -16.86
N ASP A 437 -29.36 -8.70 -17.14
CA ASP A 437 -29.03 -7.96 -18.36
C ASP A 437 -27.71 -7.17 -18.27
N THR A 438 -26.97 -7.30 -17.15
CA THR A 438 -25.78 -6.47 -16.87
C THR A 438 -24.56 -6.79 -17.75
N ARG A 439 -24.59 -7.90 -18.48
CA ARG A 439 -23.50 -8.36 -19.36
C ARG A 439 -24.05 -8.75 -20.74
N PRO A 440 -24.47 -7.77 -21.56
CA PRO A 440 -24.96 -8.03 -22.90
C PRO A 440 -23.80 -8.43 -23.83
N VAL A 441 -24.04 -9.43 -24.69
CA VAL A 441 -23.13 -9.85 -25.76
C VAL A 441 -23.47 -9.19 -27.10
N ALA A 442 -24.73 -8.81 -27.29
CA ALA A 442 -25.20 -8.05 -28.44
C ALA A 442 -25.78 -6.71 -27.99
N GLN A 443 -25.36 -5.62 -28.63
CA GLN A 443 -25.88 -4.28 -28.34
C GLN A 443 -27.14 -3.99 -29.16
N GLY A 444 -28.03 -3.17 -28.60
CA GLY A 444 -29.26 -2.71 -29.26
C GLY A 444 -30.52 -3.45 -28.82
N ASP A 445 -31.65 -3.03 -29.38
CA ASP A 445 -33.02 -3.40 -28.98
C ASP A 445 -33.73 -4.33 -29.98
N THR A 446 -32.99 -4.92 -30.92
CA THR A 446 -33.55 -5.84 -31.92
C THR A 446 -33.95 -7.17 -31.28
N ALA A 447 -34.89 -7.88 -31.90
CA ALA A 447 -35.33 -9.20 -31.42
C ALA A 447 -34.15 -10.19 -31.39
N GLU A 448 -33.28 -10.11 -32.40
CA GLU A 448 -32.08 -10.91 -32.56
C GLU A 448 -31.05 -10.61 -31.46
N ALA A 449 -30.79 -9.34 -31.14
CA ALA A 449 -29.87 -8.96 -30.08
C ALA A 449 -30.37 -9.43 -28.70
N ARG A 450 -31.67 -9.30 -28.44
CA ARG A 450 -32.28 -9.81 -27.20
C ARG A 450 -32.21 -11.33 -27.09
N ALA A 451 -32.46 -12.06 -28.18
CA ALA A 451 -32.32 -13.52 -28.20
C ALA A 451 -30.88 -13.97 -27.91
N GLN A 452 -29.88 -13.27 -28.44
CA GLN A 452 -28.47 -13.53 -28.14
C GLN A 452 -28.11 -13.21 -26.69
N ASN A 453 -28.69 -12.16 -26.10
CA ASN A 453 -28.44 -11.79 -24.70
C ASN A 453 -29.07 -12.78 -23.71
N ARG A 454 -30.24 -13.35 -24.04
CA ARG A 454 -30.87 -14.45 -23.30
C ARG A 454 -30.09 -15.76 -23.50
N ARG A 455 -29.09 -16.01 -22.65
CA ARG A 455 -28.20 -17.17 -22.79
C ARG A 455 -27.77 -17.76 -21.45
N ILE A 456 -27.31 -19.01 -21.48
CA ILE A 456 -26.55 -19.63 -20.40
C ILE A 456 -25.11 -19.77 -20.87
N GLU A 457 -24.16 -19.42 -20.01
CA GLU A 457 -22.74 -19.57 -20.28
C GLU A 457 -22.11 -20.54 -19.29
N LEU A 458 -21.34 -21.51 -19.76
CA LEU A 458 -20.52 -22.35 -18.89
C LEU A 458 -19.09 -21.83 -18.94
N LYS A 459 -18.55 -21.45 -17.78
CA LYS A 459 -17.20 -20.91 -17.62
C LYS A 459 -16.40 -21.73 -16.61
N LEU A 460 -15.17 -22.11 -16.97
CA LEU A 460 -14.23 -22.69 -16.03
C LEU A 460 -13.57 -21.59 -15.19
N THR A 461 -13.53 -21.76 -13.87
CA THR A 461 -12.91 -20.82 -12.92
C THR A 461 -12.21 -21.59 -11.81
N GLU A 462 -11.30 -20.92 -11.11
CA GLU A 462 -10.75 -21.40 -9.84
C GLU A 462 -11.80 -21.25 -8.73
N ARG A 463 -11.73 -22.12 -7.71
CA ARG A 463 -12.63 -22.15 -6.57
C ARG A 463 -12.37 -21.05 -5.55
#